data_AF-A0A955C0Q0-F1
#
_entry.id   AF-A0A955C0Q0-F1
#
_cell.length_a   1.000
_cell.length_b   1.000
_cell.length_c   1.000
_cell.angle_alpha   90.00
_cell.angle_beta   90.00
_cell.angle_gamma   90.00
#
_symmetry.space_group_name_H-M   'P 1'
#
loop_
_entity.id
_entity.type
_entity.pdbx_description
1 polymer ?
#
loop_
_entity_poly.entity_id
_entity_poly.type
_entity_poly.pdbx_seq_one_letter_code
_entity_poly.pdbx_strand_id
1 'polypeptide(L)'
;MKPKLLKKMRFAVPAIALIAVGTIPLLGLGPGTSSYIVVAYNDLGMHCMNEDFSEIAILPPYNNLRAQVIRRGSGPNVISEDEITLDYSIANNTRSADKTNFWKYAPALFGIAIPPNIGLGGKGLSGSMDRQSRFYEAIGIPVTPIDDSGRLNPYPLGIITAKLNGTEVARTTTVIPVSQELSCNLCHNDPGVSMETDILRDHDRLHGTNLEASKPVLCAGCHADPALGTAGVPGVSMLSHAMHGAHASRVGVLSLANECYACHPGVRTQCHRDVHLANGVNCIDCHGDLAAVGSTARTPWVDEPRCSNCHTRAGFDFEEPGKLFKDSRGHGGVMCVTCHGSPHAIGPNVTAADNLQAERLQGHSGVLNTCTVCHTTMPDDPFPHRMDD
;
A
#
# COMPACT_ATOMS: atom_id res chain seq x y z
N MET A 1 -42.19 52.39 -1.45
CA MET A 1 -40.78 52.39 -1.90
C MET A 1 -40.43 51.00 -2.40
N LYS A 2 -40.07 50.85 -3.68
CA LYS A 2 -39.77 49.56 -4.32
C LYS A 2 -38.40 49.03 -3.87
N PRO A 3 -38.23 47.73 -3.62
CA PRO A 3 -36.91 47.15 -3.35
C PRO A 3 -36.08 47.11 -4.63
N LYS A 4 -34.83 47.60 -4.55
CA LYS A 4 -33.88 47.64 -5.66
C LYS A 4 -33.38 46.22 -5.96
N LEU A 5 -33.54 45.78 -7.21
CA LEU A 5 -32.89 44.60 -7.78
C LEU A 5 -31.36 44.73 -7.66
N LEU A 6 -30.71 43.78 -6.97
CA LEU A 6 -29.27 43.56 -7.13
C LEU A 6 -29.02 42.98 -8.53
N LYS A 7 -28.26 43.71 -9.36
CA LYS A 7 -27.69 43.23 -10.61
C LYS A 7 -26.78 42.03 -10.31
N LYS A 8 -27.11 40.86 -10.86
CA LYS A 8 -26.20 39.71 -10.92
C LYS A 8 -24.94 40.11 -11.68
N MET A 9 -23.81 40.24 -10.99
CA MET A 9 -22.49 40.28 -11.63
C MET A 9 -22.23 38.91 -12.26
N ARG A 10 -22.17 38.88 -13.60
CA ARG A 10 -21.68 37.73 -14.35
C ARG A 10 -20.16 37.70 -14.19
N PHE A 11 -19.65 36.77 -13.38
CA PHE A 11 -18.24 36.40 -13.43
C PHE A 11 -18.02 35.65 -14.74
N ALA A 12 -17.20 36.23 -15.63
CA ALA A 12 -16.70 35.52 -16.80
C ALA A 12 -15.72 34.45 -16.30
N VAL A 13 -16.14 33.18 -16.35
CA VAL A 13 -15.25 32.04 -16.17
C VAL A 13 -14.34 32.00 -17.42
N PRO A 14 -13.01 32.10 -17.29
CA PRO A 14 -12.15 31.97 -18.44
C PRO A 14 -12.27 30.54 -18.98
N ALA A 15 -12.48 30.41 -20.29
CA ALA A 15 -12.52 29.13 -20.96
C ALA A 15 -11.18 28.41 -20.72
N ILE A 16 -11.22 27.32 -19.97
CA ILE A 16 -10.10 26.40 -19.83
C ILE A 16 -9.89 25.78 -21.22
N ALA A 17 -8.79 26.17 -21.87
CA ALA A 17 -8.35 25.50 -23.07
C ALA A 17 -8.10 24.02 -22.72
N LEU A 18 -8.91 23.12 -23.29
CA LEU A 18 -8.60 21.70 -23.31
C LEU A 18 -7.26 21.52 -24.03
N ILE A 19 -6.18 21.43 -23.27
CA ILE A 19 -4.93 20.89 -23.77
C ILE A 19 -5.20 19.41 -23.99
N ALA A 20 -5.22 19.00 -25.24
CA ALA A 20 -5.31 17.59 -25.63
C ALA A 20 -4.20 16.83 -24.89
N VAL A 21 -4.60 16.05 -23.89
CA VAL A 21 -3.73 15.06 -23.27
C VAL A 21 -3.34 14.12 -24.41
N GLY A 22 -2.07 14.12 -24.78
CA GLY A 22 -1.54 13.19 -25.77
C GLY A 22 -1.90 11.78 -25.34
N THR A 23 -2.83 11.16 -26.05
CA THR A 23 -3.20 9.77 -25.87
C THR A 23 -2.00 8.94 -26.30
N ILE A 24 -1.19 8.51 -25.33
CA ILE A 24 -0.33 7.35 -25.55
C ILE A 24 -1.29 6.22 -25.95
N PRO A 25 -1.12 5.58 -27.11
CA PRO A 25 -1.90 4.40 -27.42
C PRO A 25 -1.52 3.36 -26.37
N LEU A 26 -2.43 3.13 -25.42
CA LEU A 26 -2.38 2.01 -24.52
C LEU A 26 -2.60 0.78 -25.40
N LEU A 27 -1.53 0.25 -26.00
CA LEU A 27 -1.50 -1.07 -26.61
C LEU A 27 -1.59 -2.11 -25.48
N GLY A 28 -2.71 -2.09 -24.77
CA GLY A 28 -3.17 -3.20 -23.95
C GLY A 28 -4.04 -4.06 -24.85
N LEU A 29 -3.63 -5.30 -25.07
CA LEU A 29 -4.52 -6.34 -25.55
C LEU A 29 -5.81 -6.25 -24.71
N GLY A 30 -6.97 -6.13 -25.38
CA GLY A 30 -8.28 -6.31 -24.74
C GLY A 30 -8.40 -7.70 -24.09
N PRO A 31 -9.56 -8.08 -23.52
CA PRO A 31 -9.72 -9.35 -22.79
C PRO A 31 -9.16 -10.50 -23.63
N GLY A 32 -7.98 -10.95 -23.23
CA GLY A 32 -7.04 -11.57 -24.15
C GLY A 32 -7.41 -13.00 -24.45
N THR A 33 -7.30 -13.38 -25.70
CA THR A 33 -7.19 -14.77 -26.16
C THR A 33 -5.90 -15.46 -25.68
N SER A 34 -5.09 -14.80 -24.84
CA SER A 34 -3.89 -15.38 -24.25
C SER A 34 -4.26 -16.56 -23.34
N SER A 35 -3.46 -17.62 -23.43
CA SER A 35 -3.53 -18.78 -22.54
C SER A 35 -3.06 -18.44 -21.12
N TYR A 36 -2.54 -17.24 -20.88
CA TYR A 36 -2.02 -16.81 -19.59
C TYR A 36 -2.63 -15.46 -19.19
N ILE A 37 -2.84 -15.30 -17.89
CA ILE A 37 -3.06 -14.00 -17.26
C ILE A 37 -2.00 -13.78 -16.18
N VAL A 38 -1.74 -12.51 -15.88
CA VAL A 38 -0.97 -12.11 -14.71
C VAL A 38 -1.82 -11.15 -13.90
N VAL A 39 -1.89 -11.39 -12.59
CA VAL A 39 -2.59 -10.53 -11.64
C VAL A 39 -1.59 -10.08 -10.60
N ALA A 40 -1.48 -8.78 -10.40
CA ALA A 40 -0.50 -8.18 -9.51
C ALA A 40 -1.17 -7.40 -8.39
N TYR A 41 -0.51 -7.34 -7.25
CA TYR A 41 -1.02 -6.66 -6.06
C TYR A 41 0.12 -6.16 -5.19
N ASN A 42 -0.25 -5.28 -4.28
CA ASN A 42 0.59 -4.83 -3.20
C ASN A 42 0.19 -5.57 -1.92
N ASP A 43 1.13 -6.12 -1.17
CA ASP A 43 0.81 -6.90 0.04
C ASP A 43 0.74 -6.06 1.32
N LEU A 44 1.14 -4.78 1.27
CA LEU A 44 1.19 -3.88 2.41
C LEU A 44 -0.08 -3.01 2.55
N GLY A 45 -0.82 -2.83 1.45
CA GLY A 45 -1.77 -1.74 1.32
C GLY A 45 -1.04 -0.46 0.87
N MET A 46 -1.14 0.63 1.62
CA MET A 46 -0.34 1.83 1.36
C MET A 46 0.87 1.86 2.29
N HIS A 47 2.08 1.98 1.71
CA HIS A 47 3.29 2.18 2.49
C HIS A 47 3.46 3.66 2.86
N CYS A 48 4.00 3.94 4.04
CA CYS A 48 4.32 5.30 4.49
C CYS A 48 5.83 5.48 4.55
N MET A 49 6.34 6.66 4.23
CA MET A 49 7.76 6.99 4.39
C MET A 49 7.92 8.39 4.96
N ASN A 50 9.06 8.65 5.61
CA ASN A 50 9.41 10.02 5.98
C ASN A 50 9.62 10.90 4.73
N GLU A 51 9.29 12.18 4.84
CA GLU A 51 9.66 13.17 3.83
C GLU A 51 11.17 13.48 3.91
N ASP A 52 11.67 13.66 5.12
CA ASP A 52 13.06 13.96 5.47
C ASP A 52 13.62 12.97 6.49
N PHE A 53 14.88 12.55 6.30
CA PHE A 53 15.58 11.54 7.12
C PHE A 53 16.73 12.12 7.96
N SER A 54 16.87 13.44 8.02
CA SER A 54 18.00 14.11 8.70
C SER A 54 17.86 14.16 10.22
N GLU A 55 16.65 13.98 10.75
CA GLU A 55 16.38 14.06 12.19
C GLU A 55 15.80 12.77 12.76
N ILE A 56 14.75 12.22 12.14
CA ILE A 56 14.16 10.93 12.53
C ILE A 56 13.85 10.08 11.31
N ALA A 57 13.70 8.77 11.53
CA ALA A 57 13.14 7.85 10.56
C ALA A 57 12.15 6.90 11.26
N ILE A 58 10.91 6.91 10.76
CA ILE A 58 9.86 5.96 11.15
C ILE A 58 9.86 4.83 10.12
N LEU A 59 9.73 5.15 8.84
CA LEU A 59 9.74 4.18 7.75
C LEU A 59 10.57 4.71 6.54
N PRO A 60 11.38 3.84 5.91
CA PRO A 60 12.16 4.18 4.72
C PRO A 60 11.27 4.24 3.45
N PRO A 61 11.79 4.78 2.33
CA PRO A 61 11.19 4.53 1.02
C PRO A 61 11.19 3.02 0.77
N TYR A 62 10.01 2.44 0.65
CA TYR A 62 9.84 0.99 0.55
C TYR A 62 8.49 0.68 -0.07
N ASN A 63 8.41 -0.42 -0.79
CA ASN A 63 7.15 -1.02 -1.18
C ASN A 63 7.39 -2.39 -1.78
N ASN A 64 6.31 -3.15 -1.91
CA ASN A 64 6.34 -4.49 -2.45
C ASN A 64 5.40 -4.61 -3.66
N LEU A 65 5.81 -5.41 -4.63
CA LEU A 65 4.93 -5.90 -5.68
C LEU A 65 4.94 -7.41 -5.65
N ARG A 66 3.76 -8.02 -5.63
CA ARG A 66 3.57 -9.46 -5.82
C ARG A 66 2.71 -9.71 -7.04
N ALA A 67 2.88 -10.86 -7.68
CA ALA A 67 2.06 -11.26 -8.81
C ALA A 67 1.90 -12.78 -8.92
N GLN A 68 0.73 -13.22 -9.36
CA GLN A 68 0.49 -14.60 -9.77
C GLN A 68 0.28 -14.67 -11.29
N VAL A 69 0.94 -15.64 -11.92
CA VAL A 69 0.65 -16.01 -13.31
C VAL A 69 -0.27 -17.21 -13.28
N ILE A 70 -1.37 -17.13 -14.02
CA ILE A 70 -2.36 -18.20 -14.12
C ILE A 70 -2.42 -18.63 -15.57
N ARG A 71 -2.11 -19.91 -15.82
CA ARG A 71 -2.40 -20.55 -17.11
C ARG A 71 -3.88 -20.91 -17.13
N ARG A 72 -4.60 -20.41 -18.13
CA ARG A 72 -6.03 -20.65 -18.29
C ARG A 72 -6.27 -22.10 -18.69
N GLY A 73 -7.34 -22.69 -18.17
CA GLY A 73 -7.74 -24.06 -18.46
C GLY A 73 -9.15 -24.35 -17.97
N SER A 74 -9.43 -25.62 -17.63
CA SER A 74 -10.68 -26.00 -16.97
C SER A 74 -10.78 -25.43 -15.54
N GLY A 75 -9.64 -25.13 -14.92
CA GLY A 75 -9.49 -24.46 -13.63
C GLY A 75 -8.31 -23.48 -13.65
N PRO A 76 -8.17 -22.59 -12.65
CA PRO A 76 -7.00 -21.75 -12.52
C PRO A 76 -5.77 -22.63 -12.24
N ASN A 77 -4.77 -22.57 -13.12
CA ASN A 77 -3.48 -23.20 -12.87
C ASN A 77 -2.45 -22.12 -12.55
N VAL A 78 -2.20 -21.89 -11.25
CA VAL A 78 -1.15 -20.99 -10.78
C VAL A 78 0.21 -21.58 -11.13
N ILE A 79 0.94 -20.92 -12.02
CA ILE A 79 2.25 -21.37 -12.46
C ILE A 79 3.36 -20.52 -11.83
N SER A 80 4.41 -21.22 -11.46
CA SER A 80 5.69 -20.65 -11.05
C SER A 80 6.75 -21.66 -11.47
N GLU A 81 7.11 -21.64 -12.76
CA GLU A 81 8.02 -22.58 -13.42
C GLU A 81 9.26 -21.82 -13.92
N ASP A 82 10.35 -22.53 -14.24
CA ASP A 82 11.64 -21.89 -14.58
C ASP A 82 11.57 -21.11 -15.90
N GLU A 83 10.70 -21.52 -16.81
CA GLU A 83 10.45 -20.87 -18.10
C GLU A 83 9.65 -19.57 -17.98
N ILE A 84 9.02 -19.33 -16.82
CA ILE A 84 8.20 -18.14 -16.55
C ILE A 84 9.00 -17.14 -15.72
N THR A 85 9.23 -15.96 -16.30
CA THR A 85 9.87 -14.83 -15.63
C THR A 85 8.96 -13.62 -15.61
N LEU A 86 9.07 -12.81 -14.56
CA LEU A 86 8.33 -11.56 -14.43
C LEU A 86 9.28 -10.39 -14.26
N ASP A 87 9.04 -9.34 -15.03
CA ASP A 87 9.68 -8.05 -14.86
C ASP A 87 8.65 -7.02 -14.39
N TYR A 88 9.11 -6.03 -13.61
CA TYR A 88 8.31 -4.90 -13.17
C TYR A 88 8.96 -3.56 -13.54
N SER A 89 8.13 -2.53 -13.64
CA SER A 89 8.56 -1.13 -13.66
C SER A 89 7.50 -0.21 -13.05
N ILE A 90 7.91 0.91 -12.47
CA ILE A 90 6.97 1.90 -11.92
C ILE A 90 6.71 3.00 -12.95
N ALA A 91 5.45 3.13 -13.38
CA ALA A 91 5.04 4.09 -14.38
C ALA A 91 5.28 5.52 -13.90
N ASN A 92 5.94 6.32 -14.74
CA ASN A 92 6.28 7.74 -14.50
C ASN A 92 7.12 8.01 -13.23
N ASN A 93 7.71 6.98 -12.61
CA ASN A 93 8.50 7.11 -11.39
C ASN A 93 9.73 6.20 -11.46
N THR A 94 10.71 6.58 -12.29
CA THR A 94 11.89 5.76 -12.61
C THR A 94 13.09 6.04 -11.70
N ARG A 95 13.00 7.07 -10.87
CA ARG A 95 14.04 7.49 -9.92
C ARG A 95 13.41 7.99 -8.62
N SER A 96 14.13 7.85 -7.53
CA SER A 96 13.71 8.28 -6.21
C SER A 96 14.80 9.00 -5.42
N ALA A 97 16.07 8.82 -5.77
CA ALA A 97 17.21 9.42 -5.07
C ALA A 97 17.29 10.94 -5.13
N ASP A 98 16.66 11.56 -6.12
CA ASP A 98 16.56 13.01 -6.26
C ASP A 98 15.32 13.61 -5.56
N LYS A 99 14.47 12.77 -4.95
CA LYS A 99 13.15 13.16 -4.39
C LYS A 99 13.08 13.07 -2.86
N THR A 100 14.13 12.53 -2.23
CA THR A 100 14.28 12.46 -0.78
C THR A 100 15.76 12.35 -0.43
N ASN A 101 16.13 12.64 0.81
CA ASN A 101 17.51 12.52 1.32
C ASN A 101 17.82 11.16 1.96
N PHE A 102 16.94 10.15 1.81
CA PHE A 102 17.11 8.82 2.40
C PHE A 102 18.51 8.21 2.21
N TRP A 103 19.02 8.14 0.98
CA TRP A 103 20.32 7.50 0.70
C TRP A 103 21.50 8.20 1.39
N LYS A 104 21.40 9.49 1.68
CA LYS A 104 22.40 10.23 2.46
C LYS A 104 22.46 9.75 3.91
N TYR A 105 21.31 9.44 4.49
CA TYR A 105 21.16 9.09 5.91
C TYR A 105 21.04 7.58 6.17
N ALA A 106 20.86 6.77 5.14
CA ALA A 106 20.78 5.30 5.26
C ALA A 106 21.97 4.67 6.02
N PRO A 107 23.24 5.12 5.86
CA PRO A 107 24.35 4.59 6.67
C PRO A 107 24.19 4.84 8.16
N ALA A 108 23.68 6.02 8.56
CA ALA A 108 23.49 6.37 9.96
C ALA A 108 22.26 5.69 10.57
N LEU A 109 21.17 5.59 9.80
CA LEU A 109 19.89 5.06 10.26
C LEU A 109 19.82 3.53 10.21
N PHE A 110 20.33 2.91 9.14
CA PHE A 110 20.20 1.48 8.85
C PHE A 110 21.53 0.74 8.82
N GLY A 111 22.66 1.42 9.07
CA GLY A 111 23.99 0.80 9.10
C GLY A 111 24.50 0.35 7.73
N ILE A 112 23.83 0.74 6.64
CA ILE A 112 24.14 0.29 5.28
C ILE A 112 24.19 1.46 4.30
N ALA A 113 25.23 1.48 3.47
CA ALA A 113 25.28 2.34 2.29
C ALA A 113 24.59 1.62 1.14
N ILE A 114 23.57 2.25 0.56
CA ILE A 114 22.76 1.69 -0.52
C ILE A 114 22.98 2.54 -1.77
N PRO A 115 23.13 1.96 -2.97
CA PRO A 115 23.21 2.74 -4.19
C PRO A 115 21.95 3.60 -4.41
N PRO A 116 22.08 4.81 -4.99
CA PRO A 116 20.94 5.63 -5.37
C PRO A 116 19.90 4.85 -6.17
N ASN A 117 18.61 5.06 -5.88
CA ASN A 117 17.45 4.41 -6.50
C ASN A 117 17.31 2.90 -6.22
N ILE A 118 18.16 2.33 -5.35
CA ILE A 118 18.00 0.97 -4.82
C ILE A 118 17.47 1.06 -3.40
N GLY A 119 16.47 0.23 -3.09
CA GLY A 119 15.86 0.16 -1.77
C GLY A 119 16.53 -0.88 -0.87
N LEU A 120 16.08 -0.94 0.39
CA LEU A 120 16.63 -1.87 1.39
C LEU A 120 16.48 -3.35 1.01
N GLY A 121 15.51 -3.68 0.15
CA GLY A 121 15.34 -5.04 -0.39
C GLY A 121 16.22 -5.34 -1.62
N GLY A 122 17.12 -4.44 -2.00
CA GLY A 122 17.99 -4.61 -3.17
C GLY A 122 17.28 -4.39 -4.53
N LYS A 123 16.01 -3.97 -4.50
CA LYS A 123 15.20 -3.70 -5.69
C LYS A 123 15.27 -2.23 -6.11
N GLY A 124 15.19 -1.96 -7.41
CA GLY A 124 15.08 -0.61 -7.97
C GLY A 124 13.63 -0.26 -8.32
N LEU A 125 13.43 0.78 -9.13
CA LEU A 125 12.11 1.16 -9.65
C LEU A 125 11.71 0.34 -10.90
N SER A 126 12.58 -0.56 -11.32
CA SER A 126 12.32 -1.60 -12.31
C SER A 126 13.30 -2.75 -12.12
N GLY A 127 12.97 -3.91 -12.67
CA GLY A 127 13.83 -5.09 -12.64
C GLY A 127 13.03 -6.37 -12.70
N SER A 128 13.70 -7.49 -12.40
CA SER A 128 13.06 -8.79 -12.33
C SER A 128 12.50 -9.08 -10.94
N MET A 129 11.37 -9.78 -10.91
CA MET A 129 10.75 -10.27 -9.70
C MET A 129 11.37 -11.62 -9.30
N ASP A 130 11.53 -11.83 -8.00
CA ASP A 130 12.03 -13.08 -7.42
C ASP A 130 10.93 -14.12 -7.42
N ARG A 131 11.26 -15.33 -7.87
CA ARG A 131 10.31 -16.44 -7.96
C ARG A 131 10.08 -17.05 -6.58
N GLN A 132 8.83 -17.17 -6.18
CA GLN A 132 8.38 -17.97 -5.03
C GLN A 132 7.60 -19.18 -5.53
N SER A 133 7.22 -20.10 -4.63
CA SER A 133 6.55 -21.35 -5.01
C SER A 133 5.24 -21.16 -5.80
N ARG A 134 4.50 -20.07 -5.57
CA ARG A 134 3.16 -19.83 -6.16
C ARG A 134 2.89 -18.40 -6.59
N PHE A 135 3.90 -17.54 -6.50
CA PHE A 135 3.83 -16.14 -6.91
C PHE A 135 5.25 -15.63 -7.17
N TYR A 136 5.36 -14.42 -7.65
CA TYR A 136 6.62 -13.70 -7.83
C TYR A 136 6.56 -12.43 -7.02
N GLU A 137 7.70 -11.96 -6.50
CA GLU A 137 7.74 -10.75 -5.68
C GLU A 137 8.94 -9.85 -5.96
N ALA A 138 8.75 -8.55 -5.81
CA ALA A 138 9.82 -7.57 -5.75
C ALA A 138 9.64 -6.80 -4.45
N ILE A 139 10.51 -7.10 -3.48
CA ILE A 139 10.42 -6.62 -2.10
C ILE A 139 11.35 -5.43 -1.89
N GLY A 140 10.86 -4.39 -1.23
CA GLY A 140 11.66 -3.21 -0.88
C GLY A 140 12.04 -2.31 -2.05
N ILE A 141 11.10 -2.08 -2.97
CA ILE A 141 11.18 -1.08 -4.03
C ILE A 141 11.16 0.33 -3.41
N PRO A 142 12.12 1.22 -3.67
CA PRO A 142 12.19 2.55 -3.05
C PRO A 142 11.33 3.57 -3.79
N VAL A 143 10.04 3.26 -3.96
CA VAL A 143 9.08 4.19 -4.59
C VAL A 143 8.78 5.36 -3.65
N THR A 144 8.59 6.54 -4.23
CA THR A 144 8.22 7.78 -3.52
C THR A 144 6.89 8.29 -4.05
N PRO A 145 6.13 9.09 -3.29
CA PRO A 145 4.86 9.63 -3.77
C PRO A 145 5.05 10.78 -4.76
N ILE A 146 6.27 11.06 -5.22
CA ILE A 146 6.58 12.10 -6.18
C ILE A 146 7.03 11.44 -7.49
N ASP A 147 6.36 11.78 -8.59
CA ASP A 147 6.70 11.26 -9.91
C ASP A 147 7.92 11.97 -10.53
N ASP A 148 8.36 11.50 -11.69
CA ASP A 148 9.53 12.03 -12.39
C ASP A 148 9.35 13.47 -12.90
N SER A 149 8.12 13.99 -12.90
CA SER A 149 7.80 15.38 -13.23
C SER A 149 7.66 16.26 -11.98
N GLY A 150 7.94 15.71 -10.79
CA GLY A 150 7.84 16.41 -9.51
C GLY A 150 6.40 16.52 -9.00
N ARG A 151 5.45 15.76 -9.55
CA ARG A 151 4.05 15.80 -9.14
C ARG A 151 3.78 14.77 -8.06
N LEU A 152 2.95 15.16 -7.09
CA LEU A 152 2.41 14.23 -6.11
C LEU A 152 1.52 13.19 -6.81
N ASN A 153 1.89 11.93 -6.66
CA ASN A 153 1.14 10.75 -7.09
C ASN A 153 1.23 9.68 -5.97
N PRO A 154 0.24 9.60 -5.08
CA PRO A 154 0.22 8.60 -3.99
C PRO A 154 -0.19 7.20 -4.46
N TYR A 155 -0.65 7.08 -5.71
CA TYR A 155 -1.06 5.83 -6.34
C TYR A 155 -0.25 5.55 -7.62
N PRO A 156 1.10 5.47 -7.57
CA PRO A 156 1.87 5.05 -8.74
C PRO A 156 1.39 3.68 -9.25
N LEU A 157 1.53 3.46 -10.56
CA LEU A 157 1.18 2.18 -11.17
C LEU A 157 2.44 1.35 -11.39
N GLY A 158 2.50 0.17 -10.79
CA GLY A 158 3.46 -0.88 -11.17
C GLY A 158 2.96 -1.59 -12.42
N ILE A 159 3.81 -1.72 -13.42
CA ILE A 159 3.57 -2.50 -14.65
C ILE A 159 4.28 -3.83 -14.48
N ILE A 160 3.55 -4.94 -14.58
CA ILE A 160 4.11 -6.29 -14.49
C ILE A 160 4.00 -6.96 -15.86
N THR A 161 5.10 -7.53 -16.34
CA THR A 161 5.19 -8.25 -17.61
C THR A 161 5.62 -9.68 -17.34
N ALA A 162 4.75 -10.65 -17.66
CA ALA A 162 5.07 -12.07 -17.59
C ALA A 162 5.56 -12.56 -18.95
N LYS A 163 6.66 -13.33 -18.93
CA LYS A 163 7.31 -13.88 -20.11
C LYS A 163 7.43 -15.39 -20.00
N LEU A 164 7.15 -16.09 -21.09
CA LEU A 164 7.45 -17.52 -21.28
C LEU A 164 8.63 -17.64 -22.25
N ASN A 165 9.73 -18.24 -21.79
CA ASN A 165 10.97 -18.37 -22.59
C ASN A 165 11.40 -17.02 -23.22
N GLY A 166 11.29 -15.94 -22.44
CA GLY A 166 11.63 -14.57 -22.85
C GLY A 166 10.58 -13.85 -23.70
N THR A 167 9.52 -14.53 -24.14
CA THR A 167 8.42 -13.91 -24.92
C THR A 167 7.29 -13.47 -24.00
N GLU A 168 6.84 -12.22 -24.12
CA GLU A 168 5.71 -11.70 -23.34
C GLU A 168 4.42 -12.49 -23.63
N VAL A 169 3.80 -13.02 -22.56
CA VAL A 169 2.54 -13.79 -22.64
C VAL A 169 1.38 -13.11 -21.93
N ALA A 170 1.67 -12.24 -20.96
CA ALA A 170 0.67 -11.45 -20.26
C ALA A 170 1.30 -10.21 -19.65
N ARG A 171 0.48 -9.17 -19.45
CA ARG A 171 0.88 -7.92 -18.82
C ARG A 171 -0.30 -7.38 -18.01
N THR A 172 -0.01 -6.81 -16.85
CA THR A 172 -1.00 -6.10 -16.03
C THR A 172 -0.41 -4.82 -15.43
N THR A 173 -1.26 -3.98 -14.85
CA THR A 173 -0.80 -2.92 -13.95
C THR A 173 -1.58 -2.96 -12.65
N THR A 174 -0.91 -2.64 -11.54
CA THR A 174 -1.49 -2.57 -10.21
C THR A 174 -0.98 -1.32 -9.49
N VAL A 175 -1.67 -0.87 -8.45
CA VAL A 175 -1.23 0.27 -7.66
C VAL A 175 -0.13 -0.18 -6.69
N ILE A 176 0.93 0.62 -6.57
CA ILE A 176 2.02 0.49 -5.58
C ILE A 176 2.01 1.71 -4.66
N PRO A 177 1.04 1.79 -3.73
CA PRO A 177 0.68 3.05 -3.10
C PRO A 177 1.71 3.44 -2.05
N VAL A 178 2.07 4.71 -2.04
CA VAL A 178 3.06 5.27 -1.10
C VAL A 178 2.63 6.66 -0.67
N SER A 179 2.91 7.02 0.58
CA SER A 179 2.60 8.33 1.14
C SER A 179 3.69 8.85 2.04
N GLN A 180 3.81 10.18 2.09
CA GLN A 180 4.59 10.95 3.07
C GLN A 180 3.67 11.70 4.04
N GLU A 181 2.37 11.40 4.03
CA GLU A 181 1.37 12.05 4.86
C GLU A 181 1.41 11.48 6.29
N LEU A 182 2.18 12.14 7.15
CA LEU A 182 2.14 11.97 8.61
C LEU A 182 1.90 13.34 9.25
N SER A 183 0.72 13.57 9.82
CA SER A 183 0.32 14.90 10.32
C SER A 183 0.74 15.14 11.77
N CYS A 184 1.96 14.72 12.14
CA CYS A 184 2.50 14.89 13.50
C CYS A 184 2.51 16.37 13.95
N ASN A 185 2.67 17.27 12.97
CA ASN A 185 2.66 18.72 13.17
C ASN A 185 1.32 19.31 13.65
N LEU A 186 0.24 18.51 13.68
CA LEU A 186 -1.01 18.92 14.33
C LEU A 186 -0.84 19.16 15.83
N CYS A 187 0.13 18.49 16.46
CA CYS A 187 0.44 18.64 17.89
C CYS A 187 1.92 18.96 18.16
N HIS A 188 2.84 18.41 17.35
CA HIS A 188 4.28 18.70 17.45
C HIS A 188 4.66 19.88 16.56
N ASN A 189 4.45 21.10 17.08
CA ASN A 189 4.63 22.35 16.36
C ASN A 189 5.23 23.47 17.22
N ASP A 190 6.07 23.11 18.19
CA ASP A 190 6.74 24.09 19.06
C ASP A 190 7.43 25.20 18.24
N PRO A 191 7.19 26.49 18.57
CA PRO A 191 7.72 27.59 17.78
C PRO A 191 9.26 27.59 17.70
N GLY A 192 9.78 27.68 16.48
CA GLY A 192 11.22 27.84 16.22
C GLY A 192 12.01 26.53 16.13
N VAL A 193 11.33 25.38 16.12
CA VAL A 193 11.96 24.07 15.84
C VAL A 193 11.18 23.28 14.79
N SER A 194 11.82 22.27 14.20
CA SER A 194 11.15 21.31 13.34
C SER A 194 10.24 20.39 14.16
N MET A 195 9.24 19.80 13.49
CA MET A 195 8.33 18.82 14.10
C MET A 195 9.11 17.61 14.66
N GLU A 196 10.15 17.18 13.95
CA GLU A 196 11.02 16.08 14.35
C GLU A 196 11.83 16.44 15.61
N THR A 197 12.36 17.66 15.69
CA THR A 197 13.04 18.14 16.91
C THR A 197 12.09 18.17 18.09
N ASP A 198 10.87 18.67 17.89
CA ASP A 198 9.85 18.74 18.93
C ASP A 198 9.50 17.36 19.48
N ILE A 199 9.28 16.37 18.59
CA ILE A 199 9.09 14.96 18.97
C ILE A 199 10.25 14.44 19.82
N LEU A 200 11.50 14.69 19.39
CA LEU A 200 12.68 14.20 20.12
C LEU A 200 12.86 14.88 21.48
N ARG A 201 12.53 16.17 21.60
CA ARG A 201 12.54 16.89 22.89
C ARG A 201 11.52 16.34 23.85
N ASP A 202 10.31 16.08 23.37
CA ASP A 202 9.27 15.46 24.16
C ASP A 202 9.67 14.05 24.60
N HIS A 203 10.30 13.28 23.71
CA HIS A 203 10.82 11.97 24.05
C HIS A 203 11.91 12.05 25.12
N ASP A 204 12.89 12.95 24.97
CA ASP A 204 13.96 13.19 25.93
C ASP A 204 13.42 13.62 27.30
N ARG A 205 12.44 14.54 27.31
CA ARG A 205 11.79 15.02 28.53
C ARG A 205 10.99 13.93 29.25
N LEU A 206 10.23 13.12 28.52
CA LEU A 206 9.33 12.12 29.09
C LEU A 206 10.04 10.82 29.47
N HIS A 207 11.13 10.47 28.80
CA HIS A 207 11.82 9.19 28.95
C HIS A 207 13.28 9.30 29.40
N GLY A 208 13.78 10.52 29.63
CA GLY A 208 15.15 10.75 30.10
C GLY A 208 16.22 10.37 29.08
N THR A 209 15.89 10.44 27.79
CA THR A 209 16.82 10.16 26.69
C THR A 209 17.60 11.41 26.28
N ASN A 210 18.52 11.28 25.31
CA ASN A 210 19.27 12.39 24.70
C ASN A 210 19.31 12.24 23.16
N LEU A 211 18.13 11.99 22.58
CA LEU A 211 17.93 11.70 21.18
C LEU A 211 18.01 12.95 20.29
N GLU A 212 17.63 14.13 20.78
CA GLU A 212 17.79 15.37 19.99
C GLU A 212 19.27 15.58 19.60
N ALA A 213 20.19 15.31 20.52
CA ALA A 213 21.62 15.39 20.29
C ALA A 213 22.20 14.22 19.48
N SER A 214 21.41 13.16 19.26
CA SER A 214 21.84 11.92 18.60
C SER A 214 21.25 11.74 17.19
N LYS A 215 20.67 12.80 16.61
CA LYS A 215 20.10 12.78 15.26
C LYS A 215 21.13 12.34 14.18
N PRO A 216 20.69 11.62 13.12
CA PRO A 216 19.33 11.16 12.90
C PRO A 216 19.00 9.90 13.73
N VAL A 217 17.74 9.76 14.15
CA VAL A 217 17.29 8.64 15.00
C VAL A 217 16.34 7.72 14.22
N LEU A 218 16.70 6.44 14.09
CA LEU A 218 15.77 5.40 13.64
C LEU A 218 14.90 4.97 14.83
N CYS A 219 13.60 5.26 14.79
CA CYS A 219 12.67 4.89 15.87
C CYS A 219 12.71 3.37 16.13
N ALA A 220 12.75 2.60 15.04
CA ALA A 220 12.84 1.15 15.05
C ALA A 220 14.20 0.59 15.51
N GLY A 221 15.19 1.46 15.76
CA GLY A 221 16.49 1.09 16.33
C GLY A 221 16.41 0.76 17.83
N CYS A 222 15.48 1.39 18.54
CA CYS A 222 15.19 1.08 19.96
C CYS A 222 13.87 0.34 20.13
N HIS A 223 12.83 0.73 19.38
CA HIS A 223 11.53 0.08 19.42
C HIS A 223 11.49 -1.08 18.42
N ALA A 224 11.15 -2.28 18.85
CA ALA A 224 10.97 -3.40 17.92
C ALA A 224 9.86 -3.08 16.91
N ASP A 225 10.08 -3.40 15.64
CA ASP A 225 9.11 -3.20 14.57
C ASP A 225 9.12 -4.39 13.60
N PRO A 226 8.10 -5.27 13.68
CA PRO A 226 7.97 -6.40 12.76
C PRO A 226 7.89 -6.00 11.28
N ALA A 227 7.39 -4.81 10.93
CA ALA A 227 7.37 -4.36 9.54
C ALA A 227 8.76 -4.11 8.96
N LEU A 228 9.69 -3.63 9.80
CA LEU A 228 11.09 -3.44 9.42
C LEU A 228 11.98 -4.64 9.77
N GLY A 229 11.42 -5.65 10.43
CA GLY A 229 12.17 -6.81 10.92
C GLY A 229 13.18 -6.46 12.03
N THR A 230 13.00 -5.33 12.72
CA THR A 230 13.93 -4.91 13.78
C THR A 230 13.53 -5.53 15.13
N ALA A 231 14.52 -6.07 15.84
CA ALA A 231 14.31 -6.67 17.15
C ALA A 231 14.12 -5.62 18.26
N GLY A 232 14.54 -4.37 18.04
CA GLY A 232 14.58 -3.33 19.05
C GLY A 232 15.51 -3.66 20.23
N VAL A 233 15.33 -2.93 21.32
CA VAL A 233 16.08 -3.11 22.57
C VAL A 233 15.20 -3.84 23.60
N PRO A 234 15.73 -4.87 24.31
CA PRO A 234 14.96 -5.56 25.34
C PRO A 234 14.41 -4.60 26.41
N GLY A 235 13.15 -4.77 26.77
CA GLY A 235 12.45 -3.94 27.77
C GLY A 235 11.88 -2.63 27.20
N VAL A 236 12.16 -2.28 25.95
CA VAL A 236 11.51 -1.19 25.23
C VAL A 236 10.30 -1.75 24.49
N SER A 237 9.15 -1.06 24.57
CA SER A 237 7.93 -1.49 23.88
C SER A 237 8.09 -1.46 22.36
N MET A 238 7.29 -2.25 21.64
CA MET A 238 7.27 -2.20 20.18
C MET A 238 6.84 -0.81 19.69
N LEU A 239 7.24 -0.41 18.48
CA LEU A 239 7.04 0.96 17.98
C LEU A 239 5.55 1.33 17.95
N SER A 240 4.70 0.41 17.50
CA SER A 240 3.25 0.59 17.51
C SER A 240 2.69 0.77 18.92
N HIS A 241 3.14 0.00 19.92
CA HIS A 241 2.68 0.13 21.30
C HIS A 241 3.07 1.50 21.89
N ALA A 242 4.32 1.92 21.66
CA ALA A 242 4.82 3.21 22.13
C ALA A 242 4.05 4.36 21.50
N MET A 243 3.92 4.35 20.17
CA MET A 243 3.25 5.42 19.43
C MET A 243 1.77 5.50 19.82
N HIS A 244 1.02 4.42 19.68
CA HIS A 244 -0.41 4.45 19.95
C HIS A 244 -0.72 4.69 21.44
N GLY A 245 0.03 4.05 22.35
CA GLY A 245 -0.14 4.24 23.80
C GLY A 245 0.12 5.68 24.26
N ALA A 246 1.12 6.34 23.69
CA ALA A 246 1.42 7.74 24.01
C ALA A 246 0.34 8.72 23.49
N HIS A 247 -0.32 8.40 22.38
CA HIS A 247 -1.25 9.31 21.70
C HIS A 247 -2.74 9.02 21.95
N ALA A 248 -3.11 7.81 22.39
CA ALA A 248 -4.50 7.39 22.55
C ALA A 248 -5.34 8.34 23.42
N SER A 249 -4.74 8.91 24.48
CA SER A 249 -5.43 9.85 25.38
C SER A 249 -5.36 11.32 24.91
N ARG A 250 -4.63 11.61 23.84
CA ARG A 250 -4.27 12.98 23.43
C ARG A 250 -4.94 13.38 22.13
N VAL A 251 -5.12 12.45 21.18
CA VAL A 251 -5.58 12.79 19.83
C VAL A 251 -7.02 13.31 19.80
N GLY A 252 -7.85 12.91 20.77
CA GLY A 252 -9.28 13.27 20.81
C GLY A 252 -9.54 14.77 20.88
N VAL A 253 -8.56 15.57 21.31
CA VAL A 253 -8.64 17.04 21.30
C VAL A 253 -8.76 17.61 19.88
N LEU A 254 -8.33 16.87 18.85
CA LEU A 254 -8.38 17.29 17.46
C LEU A 254 -9.78 17.16 16.85
N SER A 255 -10.67 16.37 17.45
CA SER A 255 -12.05 16.15 16.97
C SER A 255 -12.13 15.80 15.47
N LEU A 256 -11.19 14.98 15.00
CA LEU A 256 -11.17 14.51 13.61
C LEU A 256 -12.30 13.51 13.37
N ALA A 257 -12.87 13.50 12.16
CA ALA A 257 -13.86 12.48 11.78
C ALA A 257 -13.28 11.06 11.85
N ASN A 258 -11.97 10.92 11.60
CA ASN A 258 -11.20 9.71 11.84
C ASN A 258 -9.87 10.10 12.47
N GLU A 259 -9.71 9.78 13.76
CA GLU A 259 -8.52 10.13 14.54
C GLU A 259 -7.26 9.40 14.07
N CYS A 260 -7.39 8.23 13.43
CA CYS A 260 -6.26 7.51 12.85
C CYS A 260 -5.52 8.36 11.81
N TYR A 261 -6.24 9.26 11.12
CA TYR A 261 -5.67 10.15 10.10
C TYR A 261 -4.88 11.34 10.65
N ALA A 262 -4.78 11.46 11.98
CA ALA A 262 -3.79 12.36 12.60
C ALA A 262 -2.34 11.91 12.29
N CYS A 263 -2.12 10.60 12.14
CA CYS A 263 -0.78 10.05 11.92
C CYS A 263 -0.69 9.17 10.66
N HIS A 264 -1.78 8.49 10.30
CA HIS A 264 -1.82 7.64 9.10
C HIS A 264 -2.33 8.41 7.88
N PRO A 265 -1.93 8.01 6.66
CA PRO A 265 -2.31 8.72 5.46
C PRO A 265 -3.83 8.59 5.20
N GLY A 266 -4.54 9.70 5.07
CA GLY A 266 -6.00 9.64 5.01
C GLY A 266 -6.73 10.88 4.54
N VAL A 267 -6.21 12.07 4.85
CA VAL A 267 -6.79 13.34 4.44
C VAL A 267 -6.59 13.56 2.94
N ARG A 268 -5.39 13.24 2.41
CA ARG A 268 -5.07 13.40 0.99
C ARG A 268 -4.95 12.08 0.26
N THR A 269 -4.31 11.10 0.89
CA THR A 269 -3.87 9.88 0.22
C THR A 269 -4.71 8.63 0.55
N GLN A 270 -5.66 8.73 1.48
CA GLN A 270 -6.69 7.70 1.75
C GLN A 270 -6.11 6.27 1.77
N CYS A 271 -5.32 5.96 2.81
CA CYS A 271 -4.74 4.62 2.99
C CYS A 271 -5.83 3.52 2.91
N HIS A 272 -6.98 3.77 3.54
CA HIS A 272 -8.20 2.97 3.39
C HIS A 272 -9.08 3.55 2.27
N ARG A 273 -9.35 2.74 1.23
CA ARG A 273 -10.06 3.18 0.01
C ARG A 273 -10.78 2.04 -0.72
N ASP A 274 -11.33 1.11 0.05
CA ASP A 274 -11.91 -0.13 -0.45
C ASP A 274 -13.45 -0.16 -0.38
N VAL A 275 -14.03 -1.33 -0.69
CA VAL A 275 -15.46 -1.58 -0.58
C VAL A 275 -16.00 -1.41 0.84
N HIS A 276 -15.22 -1.69 1.87
CA HIS A 276 -15.64 -1.54 3.26
C HIS A 276 -15.82 -0.07 3.60
N LEU A 277 -14.88 0.80 3.18
CA LEU A 277 -15.05 2.25 3.30
C LEU A 277 -16.32 2.72 2.58
N ALA A 278 -16.58 2.24 1.36
CA ALA A 278 -17.78 2.59 0.61
C ALA A 278 -19.08 2.19 1.31
N ASN A 279 -19.02 1.19 2.21
CA ASN A 279 -20.14 0.71 3.02
C ASN A 279 -20.11 1.22 4.47
N GLY A 280 -19.30 2.26 4.76
CA GLY A 280 -19.29 2.95 6.05
C GLY A 280 -18.48 2.25 7.15
N VAL A 281 -17.71 1.20 6.82
CA VAL A 281 -16.75 0.58 7.72
C VAL A 281 -15.46 1.39 7.70
N ASN A 282 -14.93 1.73 8.87
CA ASN A 282 -13.72 2.52 9.06
C ASN A 282 -12.65 1.74 9.84
N CYS A 283 -11.51 2.38 10.09
CA CYS A 283 -10.34 1.75 10.71
C CYS A 283 -10.68 1.05 12.03
N ILE A 284 -11.46 1.72 12.89
CA ILE A 284 -11.79 1.23 14.23
C ILE A 284 -12.74 0.04 14.24
N ASP A 285 -13.53 -0.15 13.18
CA ASP A 285 -14.47 -1.27 13.08
C ASP A 285 -13.74 -2.62 12.91
N CYS A 286 -12.51 -2.57 12.38
CA CYS A 286 -11.65 -3.75 12.23
C CYS A 286 -10.52 -3.80 13.27
N HIS A 287 -9.84 -2.67 13.50
CA HIS A 287 -8.63 -2.62 14.34
C HIS A 287 -8.90 -2.23 15.80
N GLY A 288 -10.08 -1.68 16.12
CA GLY A 288 -10.35 -1.01 17.39
C GLY A 288 -9.78 0.41 17.45
N ASP A 289 -9.97 1.07 18.60
CA ASP A 289 -9.43 2.40 18.85
C ASP A 289 -7.89 2.41 19.03
N LEU A 290 -7.31 3.60 19.20
CA LEU A 290 -5.86 3.74 19.41
C LEU A 290 -5.35 2.97 20.63
N ALA A 291 -6.15 2.84 21.69
CA ALA A 291 -5.75 2.08 22.87
C ALA A 291 -5.71 0.57 22.57
N ALA A 292 -6.67 0.06 21.79
CA ALA A 292 -6.70 -1.32 21.33
C ALA A 292 -5.49 -1.62 20.42
N VAL A 293 -5.20 -0.73 19.46
CA VAL A 293 -4.05 -0.86 18.54
C VAL A 293 -2.72 -0.77 19.30
N GLY A 294 -2.66 0.04 20.35
CA GLY A 294 -1.50 0.20 21.24
C GLY A 294 -1.35 -0.88 22.32
N SER A 295 -2.27 -1.83 22.40
CA SER A 295 -2.24 -2.89 23.42
C SER A 295 -1.03 -3.80 23.27
N THR A 296 -0.34 -4.09 24.37
CA THR A 296 0.76 -5.06 24.41
C THR A 296 0.29 -6.51 24.27
N ALA A 297 -1.02 -6.77 24.30
CA ALA A 297 -1.60 -8.09 24.07
C ALA A 297 -1.62 -8.49 22.58
N ARG A 298 -1.30 -7.57 21.67
CA ARG A 298 -1.17 -7.84 20.23
C ARG A 298 0.25 -7.59 19.74
N THR A 299 0.64 -8.32 18.72
CA THR A 299 1.87 -8.12 17.95
C THR A 299 1.52 -7.39 16.64
N PRO A 300 1.94 -6.13 16.46
CA PRO A 300 1.67 -5.38 15.22
C PRO A 300 2.20 -6.11 13.99
N TRP A 301 1.49 -6.02 12.86
CA TRP A 301 1.82 -6.70 11.59
C TRP A 301 1.75 -8.22 11.61
N VAL A 302 1.42 -8.82 12.75
CA VAL A 302 1.24 -10.26 12.95
C VAL A 302 -0.20 -10.56 13.36
N ASP A 303 -0.71 -9.85 14.37
CA ASP A 303 -2.09 -9.91 14.82
C ASP A 303 -2.90 -8.83 14.10
N GLU A 304 -3.45 -9.19 12.94
CA GLU A 304 -4.25 -8.32 12.09
C GLU A 304 -5.72 -8.78 12.02
N PRO A 305 -6.66 -7.85 11.68
CA PRO A 305 -8.06 -8.20 11.51
C PRO A 305 -8.25 -9.31 10.48
N ARG A 306 -9.20 -10.20 10.75
CA ARG A 306 -9.54 -11.33 9.88
C ARG A 306 -10.91 -11.14 9.27
N CYS A 307 -11.09 -11.52 8.01
CA CYS A 307 -12.37 -11.58 7.30
C CYS A 307 -13.40 -12.37 8.11
N SER A 308 -12.98 -13.51 8.67
CA SER A 308 -13.81 -14.38 9.51
C SER A 308 -14.33 -13.74 10.80
N ASN A 309 -13.82 -12.57 11.22
CA ASN A 309 -14.36 -11.84 12.37
C ASN A 309 -15.75 -11.23 12.09
N CYS A 310 -16.05 -10.93 10.82
CA CYS A 310 -17.30 -10.27 10.41
C CYS A 310 -18.07 -11.07 9.34
N HIS A 311 -17.36 -11.74 8.43
CA HIS A 311 -17.98 -12.50 7.36
C HIS A 311 -18.26 -13.94 7.81
N THR A 312 -19.54 -14.32 7.75
CA THR A 312 -20.00 -15.66 8.12
C THR A 312 -20.94 -16.20 7.05
N ARG A 313 -20.39 -16.78 5.98
CA ARG A 313 -21.18 -17.39 4.90
C ARG A 313 -21.03 -18.91 4.93
N ALA A 314 -22.15 -19.62 5.00
CA ALA A 314 -22.15 -21.08 4.99
C ALA A 314 -21.50 -21.61 3.70
N GLY A 315 -20.61 -22.60 3.86
CA GLY A 315 -19.86 -23.21 2.76
C GLY A 315 -18.64 -22.42 2.27
N PHE A 316 -18.31 -21.28 2.90
CA PHE A 316 -17.14 -20.48 2.56
C PHE A 316 -16.05 -20.69 3.60
N ASP A 317 -14.83 -20.93 3.14
CA ASP A 317 -13.63 -20.83 3.97
C ASP A 317 -13.06 -19.41 3.87
N PHE A 318 -12.41 -18.94 4.93
CA PHE A 318 -11.74 -17.64 4.97
C PHE A 318 -10.22 -17.85 5.03
N GLU A 319 -9.50 -17.05 5.83
CA GLU A 319 -8.05 -17.17 5.92
C GLU A 319 -7.59 -18.51 6.46
N GLU A 320 -6.51 -19.03 5.89
CA GLU A 320 -5.84 -20.22 6.39
C GLU A 320 -5.44 -20.02 7.87
N PRO A 321 -5.49 -21.06 8.71
CA PRO A 321 -5.04 -20.96 10.09
C PRO A 321 -3.59 -20.46 10.20
N GLY A 322 -3.37 -19.45 11.05
CA GLY A 322 -2.05 -18.86 11.27
C GLY A 322 -1.52 -17.99 10.12
N LYS A 323 -2.32 -17.71 9.10
CA LYS A 323 -1.95 -16.80 8.01
C LYS A 323 -2.82 -15.55 8.00
N LEU A 324 -2.22 -14.49 7.48
CA LEU A 324 -2.91 -13.25 7.15
C LEU A 324 -3.70 -13.42 5.85
N PHE A 325 -4.69 -12.55 5.62
CA PHE A 325 -5.39 -12.44 4.34
C PHE A 325 -4.42 -12.37 3.16
N LYS A 326 -3.33 -11.61 3.32
CA LYS A 326 -2.35 -11.40 2.25
C LYS A 326 -1.55 -12.65 1.85
N ASP A 327 -1.48 -13.63 2.74
CA ASP A 327 -0.71 -14.86 2.58
C ASP A 327 -1.60 -16.12 2.49
N SER A 328 -2.93 -15.94 2.56
CA SER A 328 -3.92 -17.00 2.45
C SER A 328 -4.30 -17.27 0.99
N ARG A 329 -4.75 -18.49 0.72
CA ARG A 329 -5.15 -18.95 -0.63
C ARG A 329 -6.44 -19.77 -0.61
N GLY A 330 -7.06 -19.88 -1.78
CA GLY A 330 -8.15 -20.81 -2.08
C GLY A 330 -8.20 -21.12 -3.58
N HIS A 331 -9.18 -21.92 -4.02
CA HIS A 331 -9.49 -22.17 -5.44
C HIS A 331 -8.26 -22.42 -6.35
N GLY A 332 -7.69 -23.62 -6.31
CA GLY A 332 -6.50 -23.97 -7.12
C GLY A 332 -5.21 -23.27 -6.68
N GLY A 333 -5.18 -22.75 -5.45
CA GLY A 333 -4.04 -22.06 -4.86
C GLY A 333 -3.87 -20.60 -5.30
N VAL A 334 -4.95 -19.98 -5.77
CA VAL A 334 -5.03 -18.54 -6.00
C VAL A 334 -5.02 -17.81 -4.66
N MET A 335 -4.16 -16.80 -4.52
CA MET A 335 -4.07 -16.01 -3.29
C MET A 335 -5.33 -15.17 -3.11
N CYS A 336 -5.79 -14.98 -1.87
CA CYS A 336 -6.98 -14.17 -1.59
C CYS A 336 -6.85 -12.76 -2.20
N VAL A 337 -5.66 -12.15 -2.08
CA VAL A 337 -5.34 -10.82 -2.65
C VAL A 337 -5.44 -10.76 -4.17
N THR A 338 -5.16 -11.87 -4.86
CA THR A 338 -5.29 -11.95 -6.32
C THR A 338 -6.73 -11.73 -6.77
N CYS A 339 -7.69 -12.29 -6.03
CA CYS A 339 -9.12 -12.13 -6.34
C CYS A 339 -9.70 -10.85 -5.72
N HIS A 340 -9.36 -10.56 -4.47
CA HIS A 340 -10.02 -9.52 -3.69
C HIS A 340 -9.36 -8.13 -3.80
N GLY A 341 -8.07 -8.05 -4.13
CA GLY A 341 -7.28 -6.82 -4.08
C GLY A 341 -6.47 -6.69 -2.80
N SER A 342 -5.56 -5.70 -2.79
CA SER A 342 -4.61 -5.43 -1.70
C SER A 342 -5.32 -5.10 -0.37
N PRO A 343 -4.69 -5.35 0.80
CA PRO A 343 -5.20 -4.85 2.08
C PRO A 343 -5.52 -3.35 2.02
N HIS A 344 -6.64 -2.93 2.60
CA HIS A 344 -7.17 -1.55 2.54
C HIS A 344 -7.55 -1.03 1.13
N ALA A 345 -7.47 -1.90 0.11
CA ALA A 345 -7.86 -1.66 -1.26
C ALA A 345 -8.56 -2.90 -1.86
N ILE A 346 -9.47 -3.52 -1.11
CA ILE A 346 -10.35 -4.60 -1.55
C ILE A 346 -11.45 -4.10 -2.50
N GLY A 347 -11.64 -4.78 -3.62
CA GLY A 347 -12.57 -4.34 -4.67
C GLY A 347 -14.06 -4.52 -4.31
N PRO A 348 -14.97 -3.69 -4.87
CA PRO A 348 -14.69 -2.52 -5.70
C PRO A 348 -14.15 -1.34 -4.89
N ASN A 349 -13.15 -0.66 -5.45
CA ASN A 349 -12.45 0.43 -4.77
C ASN A 349 -13.12 1.78 -5.04
N VAL A 350 -13.03 2.70 -4.06
CA VAL A 350 -13.47 4.09 -4.25
C VAL A 350 -12.49 4.89 -5.13
N THR A 351 -11.23 4.45 -5.17
CA THR A 351 -10.19 5.05 -6.01
C THR A 351 -10.10 4.33 -7.35
N ALA A 352 -10.28 5.07 -8.45
CA ALA A 352 -10.32 4.52 -9.80
C ALA A 352 -9.03 3.77 -10.20
N ALA A 353 -7.87 4.21 -9.71
CA ALA A 353 -6.58 3.59 -10.03
C ALA A 353 -6.51 2.11 -9.59
N ASP A 354 -7.10 1.76 -8.44
CA ASP A 354 -7.11 0.38 -7.94
C ASP A 354 -8.06 -0.53 -8.76
N ASN A 355 -9.07 0.05 -9.43
CA ASN A 355 -10.02 -0.71 -10.27
C ASN A 355 -9.48 -1.08 -11.66
N LEU A 356 -8.41 -0.41 -12.15
CA LEU A 356 -7.90 -0.56 -13.52
C LEU A 356 -7.54 -2.02 -13.88
N GLN A 357 -7.02 -2.80 -12.94
CA GLN A 357 -6.68 -4.20 -13.18
C GLN A 357 -7.94 -5.04 -13.40
N ALA A 358 -8.91 -4.94 -12.49
CA ALA A 358 -10.17 -5.68 -12.59
C ALA A 358 -10.93 -5.30 -13.87
N GLU A 359 -11.06 -4.02 -14.16
CA GLU A 359 -11.76 -3.53 -15.35
C GLU A 359 -11.15 -4.08 -16.65
N ARG A 360 -9.82 -4.21 -16.74
CA ARG A 360 -9.17 -4.82 -17.91
C ARG A 360 -9.37 -6.32 -18.00
N LEU A 361 -9.40 -7.02 -16.88
CA LEU A 361 -9.53 -8.48 -16.85
C LEU A 361 -10.98 -8.93 -17.10
N GLN A 362 -11.96 -8.30 -16.47
CA GLN A 362 -13.36 -8.74 -16.49
C GLN A 362 -14.37 -7.72 -17.04
N GLY A 363 -13.91 -6.53 -17.45
CA GLY A 363 -14.78 -5.48 -18.01
C GLY A 363 -15.56 -4.67 -16.96
N HIS A 364 -15.35 -4.91 -15.67
CA HIS A 364 -15.94 -4.15 -14.58
C HIS A 364 -15.02 -4.12 -13.34
N SER A 365 -15.24 -3.14 -12.46
CA SER A 365 -14.55 -3.03 -11.19
C SER A 365 -15.03 -4.08 -10.18
N GLY A 366 -14.24 -4.30 -9.12
CA GLY A 366 -14.58 -5.25 -8.06
C GLY A 366 -13.60 -6.41 -7.94
N VAL A 367 -13.94 -7.32 -7.02
CA VAL A 367 -13.26 -8.61 -6.92
C VAL A 367 -13.35 -9.37 -8.25
N LEU A 368 -12.33 -10.14 -8.58
CA LEU A 368 -12.38 -11.01 -9.77
C LEU A 368 -13.43 -12.10 -9.56
N ASN A 369 -14.56 -11.98 -10.26
CA ASN A 369 -15.69 -12.90 -10.18
C ASN A 369 -16.20 -13.36 -11.55
N THR A 370 -15.56 -12.92 -12.63
CA THR A 370 -15.81 -13.44 -13.98
C THR A 370 -14.93 -14.66 -14.23
N CYS A 371 -15.52 -15.86 -14.19
CA CYS A 371 -14.77 -17.12 -14.27
C CYS A 371 -13.89 -17.23 -15.52
N THR A 372 -14.34 -16.69 -16.66
CA THR A 372 -13.59 -16.75 -17.93
C THR A 372 -12.30 -15.94 -17.93
N VAL A 373 -12.00 -15.17 -16.87
CA VAL A 373 -10.68 -14.58 -16.65
C VAL A 373 -9.62 -15.68 -16.50
N CYS A 374 -9.89 -16.68 -15.66
CA CYS A 374 -8.96 -17.79 -15.39
C CYS A 374 -9.31 -19.08 -16.14
N HIS A 375 -10.57 -19.24 -16.54
CA HIS A 375 -11.05 -20.43 -17.24
C HIS A 375 -11.14 -20.20 -18.75
N THR A 376 -10.91 -21.25 -19.54
CA THR A 376 -11.09 -21.18 -21.01
C THR A 376 -12.56 -21.25 -21.42
N THR A 377 -13.41 -21.82 -20.56
CA THR A 377 -14.88 -21.90 -20.72
C THR A 377 -15.55 -21.52 -19.42
N MET A 378 -16.83 -21.13 -19.47
CA MET A 378 -17.61 -20.90 -18.26
C MET A 378 -17.83 -22.24 -17.54
N PRO A 379 -17.47 -22.37 -16.25
CA PRO A 379 -17.83 -23.53 -15.46
C PRO A 379 -19.35 -23.59 -15.23
N ASP A 380 -19.91 -24.80 -15.19
CA ASP A 380 -21.34 -25.02 -14.92
C ASP A 380 -21.66 -25.06 -13.40
N ASP A 381 -20.63 -25.21 -12.57
CA ASP A 381 -20.75 -25.31 -11.12
C ASP A 381 -20.60 -23.93 -10.42
N PRO A 382 -21.20 -23.76 -9.23
CA PRO A 382 -20.98 -22.57 -8.40
C PRO A 382 -19.51 -22.41 -7.99
N PHE A 383 -19.07 -21.15 -7.81
CA PHE A 383 -17.72 -20.87 -7.34
C PHE A 383 -17.43 -21.50 -5.95
N PRO A 384 -16.43 -22.38 -5.82
CA PRO A 384 -16.02 -22.94 -4.54
C PRO A 384 -15.09 -21.97 -3.80
N HIS A 385 -15.62 -21.20 -2.86
CA HIS A 385 -14.79 -20.35 -1.98
C HIS A 385 -14.17 -21.17 -0.85
N ARG A 386 -13.27 -22.09 -1.22
CA ARG A 386 -12.74 -23.16 -0.37
C ARG A 386 -11.21 -23.19 -0.43
N MET A 387 -10.58 -23.58 0.67
CA MET A 387 -9.11 -23.70 0.74
C MET A 387 -8.58 -24.98 0.08
N ASP A 388 -9.41 -26.02 0.02
CA ASP A 388 -9.07 -27.39 -0.36
C ASP A 388 -9.46 -27.77 -1.80
N ASP A 389 -9.86 -26.77 -2.61
CA ASP A 389 -10.20 -26.93 -4.04
C ASP A 389 -8.97 -26.98 -4.96
#